data_AF-A0A7S1SZM7-F1
#
_entry.id   AF-A0A7S1SZM7-F1
#
_cell.length_a   1.000
_cell.length_b   1.000
_cell.length_c   1.000
_cell.angle_alpha   90.00
_cell.angle_beta   90.00
_cell.angle_gamma   90.00
#
_symmetry.space_group_name_H-M   'P 1'
#
loop_
_entity.id
_entity.type
_entity.pdbx_description
1 polymer ?
#
loop_
_entity_poly.entity_id
_entity_poly.type
_entity_poly.pdbx_seq_one_letter_code
_entity_poly.pdbx_strand_id
1 'polypeptide(L)'
;MLTRCGVGGLLLYDYDRVELANMNRLFFRPEHAGMTKTDAAVRTLNEINPDVSLESYTMNITTVEGYESFVRSITGADGASRVDLILSCVDNYEARMTINQAALELGQTWMESGVSEDAVSGH
;
A
#
# COMPACT_ATOMS: atom_id res chain seq x y z
N MET A 1 11.08 -2.65 -3.28
CA MET A 1 12.45 -2.30 -2.87
C MET A 1 12.69 -2.61 -1.39
N LEU A 2 11.86 -2.11 -0.46
CA LEU A 2 12.00 -2.36 0.99
C LEU A 2 12.16 -3.83 1.38
N THR A 3 11.42 -4.74 0.73
CA THR A 3 11.56 -6.20 0.95
C THR A 3 12.99 -6.70 0.68
N ARG A 4 13.66 -6.20 -0.36
CA ARG A 4 15.05 -6.54 -0.67
C ARG A 4 16.04 -5.95 0.34
N CYS A 5 15.68 -4.85 1.00
CA CYS A 5 16.46 -4.26 2.08
C CYS A 5 16.25 -4.96 3.43
N GLY A 6 15.30 -5.91 3.53
CA GLY A 6 15.03 -6.63 4.78
C GLY A 6 14.25 -5.81 5.81
N VAL A 7 13.29 -4.99 5.37
CA VAL A 7 12.35 -4.34 6.31
C VAL A 7 11.62 -5.38 7.15
N GLY A 8 11.34 -5.10 8.43
CA GLY A 8 10.71 -6.07 9.33
C GLY A 8 9.31 -6.50 8.90
N GLY A 9 8.51 -5.59 8.34
CA GLY A 9 7.22 -5.93 7.79
C GLY A 9 6.63 -4.88 6.85
N LEU A 10 5.64 -5.29 6.07
CA LEU A 10 4.89 -4.44 5.15
C LEU A 10 3.39 -4.73 5.28
N LEU A 11 2.61 -3.66 5.43
CA LEU A 11 1.16 -3.68 5.29
C LEU A 11 0.82 -3.12 3.90
N LEU A 12 0.14 -3.90 3.08
CA LEU A 12 -0.19 -3.56 1.70
C LEU A 12 -1.70 -3.30 1.56
N TYR A 13 -2.06 -2.16 0.98
CA TYR A 13 -3.46 -1.77 0.74
C TYR A 13 -3.66 -1.44 -0.73
N ASP A 14 -4.56 -2.16 -1.40
CA ASP A 14 -5.00 -1.87 -2.76
C ASP A 14 -6.34 -2.60 -2.99
N TYR A 15 -7.29 -2.00 -3.68
CA TYR A 15 -8.57 -2.65 -3.98
C TYR A 15 -8.65 -3.22 -5.39
N ASP A 16 -7.68 -2.90 -6.25
CA ASP A 16 -7.68 -3.29 -7.65
C ASP A 16 -7.19 -4.72 -7.87
N ARG A 17 -7.48 -5.19 -9.08
CA ARG A 17 -6.88 -6.39 -9.65
C ARG A 17 -5.76 -6.04 -10.61
N VAL A 18 -4.87 -7.00 -10.83
CA VAL A 18 -3.83 -6.90 -11.85
C VAL A 18 -4.48 -7.02 -13.23
N GLU A 19 -4.24 -6.03 -14.07
CA GLU A 19 -4.69 -5.99 -15.46
C GLU A 19 -3.50 -6.06 -16.43
N LEU A 20 -3.74 -6.52 -17.66
CA LEU A 20 -2.70 -6.51 -18.71
C LEU A 20 -2.20 -5.10 -19.02
N ALA A 21 -3.04 -4.08 -18.84
CA ALA A 21 -2.65 -2.69 -18.95
C ALA A 21 -1.58 -2.27 -17.92
N ASN A 22 -1.37 -3.04 -16.85
CA ASN A 22 -0.31 -2.76 -15.87
C ASN A 22 1.06 -3.33 -16.27
N MET A 23 1.17 -4.08 -17.37
CA MET A 23 2.43 -4.72 -17.79
C MET A 23 3.46 -3.76 -18.37
N ASN A 24 3.06 -2.53 -18.70
CA ASN A 24 4.00 -1.46 -19.03
C ASN A 24 4.72 -0.90 -17.78
N ARG A 25 4.28 -1.30 -16.57
CA ARG A 25 4.91 -0.95 -15.30
C ARG A 25 5.73 -2.14 -14.80
N LEU A 26 6.74 -1.85 -13.97
CA LEU A 26 7.54 -2.89 -13.31
C LEU A 26 6.69 -3.63 -12.28
N PHE A 27 7.17 -4.80 -11.84
CA PHE A 27 6.66 -5.64 -10.73
C PHE A 27 5.68 -6.76 -11.11
N PHE A 28 4.50 -6.45 -11.65
CA PHE A 28 3.52 -7.50 -11.99
C PHE A 28 3.89 -8.25 -13.28
N ARG A 29 3.44 -9.50 -13.39
CA ARG A 29 3.68 -10.39 -14.53
C ARG A 29 2.36 -10.77 -15.20
N PRO A 30 2.36 -11.18 -16.49
CA PRO A 30 1.13 -11.57 -17.17
C PRO A 30 0.36 -12.70 -16.47
N GLU A 31 1.08 -13.62 -15.82
CA GLU A 31 0.52 -14.73 -15.02
C GLU A 31 -0.26 -14.29 -13.77
N HIS A 32 -0.08 -13.04 -13.32
CA HIS A 32 -0.83 -12.47 -12.19
C HIS A 32 -2.15 -11.84 -12.61
N ALA A 33 -2.44 -11.72 -13.91
CA ALA A 33 -3.65 -11.06 -14.40
C ALA A 33 -4.91 -11.67 -13.77
N GLY A 34 -5.80 -10.82 -13.26
CA GLY A 34 -7.02 -11.21 -12.56
C GLY A 34 -6.86 -11.47 -11.06
N MET A 35 -5.64 -11.60 -10.53
CA MET A 35 -5.42 -11.60 -9.08
C MET A 35 -5.64 -10.20 -8.50
N THR A 36 -5.93 -10.09 -7.21
CA THR A 36 -5.83 -8.80 -6.51
C THR A 36 -4.36 -8.35 -6.52
N LYS A 37 -4.13 -7.04 -6.64
CA LYS A 37 -2.75 -6.50 -6.65
C LYS A 37 -2.00 -6.85 -5.37
N THR A 38 -2.70 -6.80 -4.25
CA THR A 38 -2.23 -7.22 -2.92
C THR A 38 -1.77 -8.69 -2.89
N ASP A 39 -2.59 -9.64 -3.35
CA ASP A 39 -2.21 -11.06 -3.34
C ASP A 39 -1.03 -11.35 -4.27
N ALA A 40 -1.05 -10.77 -5.47
CA ALA A 40 0.05 -10.90 -6.43
C ALA A 40 1.35 -10.31 -5.87
N ALA A 41 1.26 -9.18 -5.15
CA ALA A 41 2.40 -8.59 -4.47
C ALA A 41 2.93 -9.49 -3.35
N VAL A 42 2.07 -9.98 -2.45
CA VAL A 42 2.48 -10.85 -1.35
C VAL A 42 3.20 -12.10 -1.86
N ARG A 43 2.68 -12.76 -2.91
CA ARG A 43 3.35 -13.92 -3.51
C ARG A 43 4.76 -13.58 -3.98
N THR A 44 4.89 -12.52 -4.78
CA THR A 44 6.18 -12.10 -5.35
C THR A 44 7.16 -11.66 -4.26
N LEU A 45 6.68 -10.93 -3.24
CA LEU A 45 7.53 -10.42 -2.17
C LEU A 45 8.02 -11.53 -1.23
N ASN A 46 7.18 -12.52 -0.92
CA ASN A 46 7.58 -13.69 -0.14
C ASN A 46 8.65 -14.52 -0.85
N GLU A 47 8.56 -14.67 -2.18
CA GLU A 47 9.61 -15.33 -2.97
C GLU A 47 10.93 -14.55 -2.96
N ILE A 48 10.86 -13.21 -2.88
CA ILE A 48 12.04 -12.34 -2.86
C ILE A 48 12.75 -12.40 -1.50
N ASN A 49 12.01 -12.30 -0.41
CA ASN A 49 12.57 -12.36 0.95
C ASN A 49 11.50 -12.86 1.94
N PRO A 50 11.56 -14.15 2.36
CA PRO A 50 10.59 -14.73 3.27
C PRO A 50 10.73 -14.25 4.73
N ASP A 51 11.80 -13.54 5.07
CA ASP A 51 12.02 -13.00 6.43
C ASP A 51 11.17 -11.74 6.70
N VAL A 52 10.57 -11.15 5.66
CA VAL A 52 9.72 -9.95 5.78
C VAL A 52 8.30 -10.36 6.12
N SER A 53 7.74 -9.84 7.23
CA SER A 53 6.33 -10.06 7.57
C SER A 53 5.41 -9.30 6.61
N LEU A 54 4.51 -9.99 5.92
CA LEU A 54 3.58 -9.36 4.97
C LEU A 54 2.14 -9.49 5.46
N GLU A 55 1.45 -8.35 5.56
CA GLU A 55 0.01 -8.27 5.81
C GLU A 55 -0.63 -7.54 4.61
N SER A 56 -1.74 -8.05 4.07
CA SER A 56 -2.36 -7.47 2.88
C SER A 56 -3.87 -7.30 3.04
N TYR A 57 -4.37 -6.16 2.58
CA TYR A 57 -5.75 -5.75 2.72
C TYR A 57 -6.30 -5.35 1.34
N THR A 58 -7.19 -6.19 0.81
CA THR A 58 -7.88 -5.90 -0.46
C THR A 58 -9.13 -5.08 -0.20
N MET A 59 -9.00 -3.76 -0.16
CA MET A 59 -10.08 -2.85 0.27
C MET A 59 -9.84 -1.42 -0.19
N ASN A 60 -10.94 -0.68 -0.39
CA ASN A 60 -10.87 0.75 -0.64
C ASN A 60 -10.93 1.51 0.69
N ILE A 61 -9.81 2.13 1.06
CA ILE A 61 -9.66 2.89 2.31
C ILE A 61 -10.55 4.14 2.39
N THR A 62 -11.07 4.64 1.27
CA THR A 62 -11.90 5.87 1.26
C THR A 62 -13.36 5.62 1.66
N THR A 63 -13.80 4.35 1.64
CA THR A 63 -15.12 3.97 2.16
C THR A 63 -15.13 4.08 3.68
N VAL A 64 -16.31 4.25 4.29
CA VAL A 64 -16.43 4.34 5.77
C VAL A 64 -15.84 3.11 6.45
N GLU A 65 -16.30 1.92 6.05
CA GLU A 65 -15.82 0.64 6.55
C GLU A 65 -14.33 0.42 6.24
N GLY A 66 -13.90 0.90 5.08
CA GLY A 66 -12.51 0.88 4.65
C GLY A 66 -11.61 1.71 5.56
N TYR A 67 -11.99 2.95 5.81
CA TYR A 67 -11.25 3.86 6.69
C TYR A 67 -11.12 3.29 8.09
N GLU A 68 -12.23 2.82 8.67
CA GLU A 68 -12.23 2.20 9.99
C GLU A 68 -11.30 0.99 10.06
N SER A 69 -11.33 0.13 9.04
CA SER A 69 -10.44 -1.04 9.01
C SER A 69 -8.99 -0.66 8.79
N PHE A 70 -8.69 0.36 7.97
CA PHE A 70 -7.34 0.89 7.75
C PHE A 70 -6.75 1.49 9.03
N VAL A 71 -7.48 2.38 9.71
CA VAL A 71 -7.04 2.97 10.97
C VAL A 71 -6.82 1.88 12.02
N ARG A 72 -7.75 0.92 12.12
CA ARG A 72 -7.63 -0.20 13.07
C ARG A 72 -6.41 -1.08 12.79
N SER A 73 -6.09 -1.38 11.54
CA SER A 73 -4.95 -2.25 11.21
C SER A 73 -3.58 -1.61 11.47
N ILE A 74 -3.50 -0.28 11.42
CA ILE A 74 -2.27 0.47 11.73
C ILE A 74 -2.20 0.95 13.18
N THR A 75 -3.24 0.74 13.99
CA THR A 75 -3.27 1.13 15.41
C THR A 75 -2.87 -0.04 16.31
N GLY A 76 -1.95 0.21 17.23
CA GLY A 76 -1.49 -0.71 18.26
C GLY A 76 -2.44 -0.80 19.47
N ALA A 77 -2.15 -1.71 20.38
CA ALA A 77 -3.00 -1.98 21.55
C ALA A 77 -3.07 -0.81 22.56
N ASP A 78 -2.07 0.07 22.53
CA ASP A 78 -1.98 1.29 23.33
C ASP A 78 -2.65 2.50 22.67
N GLY A 79 -3.24 2.32 21.48
CA GLY A 79 -3.86 3.39 20.71
C GLY A 79 -2.88 4.22 19.87
N ALA A 80 -1.58 3.97 19.95
CA ALA A 80 -0.59 4.59 19.09
C ALA A 80 -0.50 3.83 17.75
N SER A 81 0.13 4.44 16.74
CA SER A 81 0.43 3.71 15.50
C SER A 81 1.42 2.56 15.75
N ARG A 82 1.15 1.38 15.17
CA ARG A 82 2.05 0.21 15.21
C ARG A 82 2.99 0.13 14.00
N VAL A 83 2.95 1.11 13.10
CA VAL A 83 3.84 1.19 11.92
C VAL A 83 4.78 2.38 12.06
N ASP A 84 6.02 2.24 11.60
CA ASP A 84 7.01 3.32 11.69
C ASP A 84 6.76 4.43 10.66
N LEU A 85 6.23 4.07 9.49
CA LEU A 85 6.04 4.98 8.35
C LEU A 85 4.87 4.52 7.48
N ILE A 86 4.04 5.47 7.04
CA ILE A 86 3.06 5.26 5.96
C ILE A 86 3.63 5.81 4.65
N LEU A 87 3.52 5.03 3.58
CA LEU A 87 3.88 5.45 2.22
C LEU A 87 2.61 5.53 1.36
N SER A 88 2.25 6.74 0.92
CA SER A 88 1.13 6.97 0.00
C SER A 88 1.61 6.90 -1.44
N CYS A 89 1.28 5.81 -2.13
CA CYS A 89 1.57 5.59 -3.56
C CYS A 89 0.29 5.53 -4.42
N VAL A 90 -0.74 6.29 -4.01
CA VAL A 90 -2.06 6.32 -4.67
C VAL A 90 -2.15 7.39 -5.76
N ASP A 91 -3.03 7.18 -6.73
CA ASP A 91 -3.17 8.02 -7.93
C ASP A 91 -4.27 9.08 -7.84
N ASN A 92 -5.04 9.11 -6.76
CA ASN A 92 -6.17 10.02 -6.61
C ASN A 92 -6.12 10.82 -5.30
N TYR A 93 -6.68 12.03 -5.34
CA TYR A 93 -6.68 12.95 -4.21
C TYR A 93 -7.50 12.45 -3.03
N GLU A 94 -8.59 11.72 -3.27
CA GLU A 94 -9.46 11.21 -2.21
C GLU A 94 -8.67 10.29 -1.26
N ALA A 95 -7.99 9.28 -1.81
CA ALA A 95 -7.16 8.38 -1.03
C ALA A 95 -5.98 9.10 -0.34
N ARG A 96 -5.37 10.11 -0.98
CA ARG A 96 -4.33 10.94 -0.34
C ARG A 96 -4.87 11.67 0.89
N MET A 97 -6.07 12.25 0.79
CA MET A 97 -6.71 12.95 1.90
C MET A 97 -7.12 11.99 3.02
N THR A 98 -7.61 10.79 2.68
CA THR A 98 -7.89 9.72 3.65
C THR A 98 -6.65 9.33 4.44
N ILE A 99 -5.50 9.14 3.77
CA ILE A 99 -4.24 8.81 4.43
C ILE A 99 -3.77 9.97 5.31
N ASN A 100 -3.85 11.20 4.81
CA ASN A 100 -3.49 12.40 5.58
C ASN A 100 -4.34 12.54 6.85
N GLN A 101 -5.65 12.28 6.76
CA GLN A 101 -6.53 12.31 7.92
C GLN A 101 -6.12 11.30 8.98
N ALA A 102 -5.94 10.03 8.60
CA ALA A 102 -5.50 8.98 9.53
C ALA A 102 -4.14 9.32 10.15
N ALA A 103 -3.20 9.86 9.36
CA ALA A 103 -1.88 10.24 9.84
C ALA A 103 -1.94 11.39 10.85
N LEU A 104 -2.79 12.39 10.63
CA LEU A 104 -3.02 13.49 11.56
C LEU A 104 -3.66 13.01 12.87
N GLU A 105 -4.67 12.13 12.78
CA GLU A 105 -5.38 11.60 13.96
C GLU A 105 -4.46 10.75 14.86
N LEU A 106 -3.54 9.98 14.26
CA LEU A 106 -2.62 9.11 14.99
C LEU A 106 -1.26 9.75 15.30
N GLY A 107 -0.99 10.96 14.80
CA GLY A 107 0.35 11.55 14.85
C GLY A 107 1.40 10.71 14.11
N GLN A 108 0.99 9.99 13.07
CA GLN A 108 1.83 9.06 12.32
C GLN A 108 2.65 9.80 11.25
N THR A 109 3.95 9.51 11.18
CA THR A 109 4.80 10.01 10.09
C THR A 109 4.43 9.33 8.77
N TRP A 110 4.31 10.12 7.71
CA TRP A 110 3.99 9.59 6.38
C TRP A 110 4.74 10.34 5.27
N MET A 111 4.92 9.66 4.14
CA MET A 111 5.45 10.23 2.91
C MET A 111 4.47 9.98 1.77
N GLU A 112 4.44 10.90 0.82
CA GLU A 112 3.59 10.84 -0.36
C GLU A 112 4.44 10.79 -1.61
N SER A 113 3.93 10.13 -2.65
CA SER A 113 4.56 10.08 -3.96
C SER A 113 3.50 10.18 -5.05
N GLY A 114 3.80 10.96 -6.08
CA GLY A 114 2.95 11.11 -7.26
C GLY A 114 3.77 11.15 -8.55
N VAL A 115 3.15 10.74 -9.65
CA VAL A 115 3.69 10.87 -11.01
C VAL A 115 2.67 11.61 -11.86
N SER A 116 3.12 12.55 -12.70
CA SER A 116 2.24 13.32 -13.59
C SER A 116 1.59 12.43 -14.65
N GLU A 117 0.43 12.85 -15.16
CA GLU A 117 -0.32 12.09 -16.19
C GLU A 117 0.46 11.89 -17.49
N ASP A 118 1.35 12.82 -17.82
CA ASP A 118 2.26 12.75 -18.98
C ASP A 118 3.50 11.86 -18.72
N ALA A 119 3.64 11.32 -17.50
CA ALA A 119 4.70 10.43 -17.04
C ALA A 119 6.13 11.00 -17.10
N VAL A 120 6.31 12.33 -17.23
CA VAL A 120 7.65 12.96 -17.30
C VAL A 120 8.09 13.66 -16.01
N SER A 121 7.25 13.70 -14.98
CA SER A 121 7.60 14.29 -13.69
C SER A 121 7.04 13.48 -12.51
N GLY A 122 7.73 13.54 -11.38
CA GLY A 122 7.29 12.98 -10.11
C GLY A 122 7.52 13.96 -8.97
N HIS A 123 6.79 13.77 -7.88
CA HIS A 123 6.93 14.49 -6.62
C HIS A 123 6.85 13.53 -5.44
#